data_AF-A0A1Y2LSB5-F1
#
_entry.id   AF-A0A1Y2LSB5-F1
#
_cell.length_a   1.000
_cell.length_b   1.000
_cell.length_c   1.000
_cell.angle_alpha   90.00
_cell.angle_beta   90.00
_cell.angle_gamma   90.00
#
_symmetry.space_group_name_H-M   'P 1'
#
loop_
_entity.id
_entity.type
_entity.pdbx_description
1 polymer ?
#
loop_
_entity_poly.entity_id
_entity_poly.type
_entity_poly.pdbx_seq_one_letter_code
_entity_poly.pdbx_strand_id
1 'polypeptide(L)'
;MSSISLRTVHQPGLHWENDLFGEVPKWTEEPSIDIMKKLITQHLELDNEPELRFFAAGALNKLYAFQCAKGSYLMRVVLPVAPGVKTESEVATLNFICEITSISVLRVVASDHNL
;
A
#
# COMPACT_ATOMS: atom_id res chain seq x y z
N MET A 1 13.13 7.72 -31.20
CA MET A 1 13.13 7.68 -29.72
C MET A 1 12.00 6.76 -29.30
N SER A 2 12.31 5.51 -29.04
CA SER A 2 11.35 4.49 -28.58
C SER A 2 10.92 4.85 -27.16
N SER A 3 9.64 5.20 -26.96
CA SER A 3 9.10 5.34 -25.61
C SER A 3 9.18 3.97 -24.95
N ILE A 4 9.95 3.83 -23.87
CA ILE A 4 9.88 2.66 -23.03
C ILE A 4 8.44 2.61 -22.52
N SER A 5 7.66 1.65 -23.01
CA SER A 5 6.35 1.39 -22.44
C SER A 5 6.59 0.88 -21.03
N LEU A 6 6.19 1.62 -19.99
CA LEU A 6 6.23 1.16 -18.60
C LEU A 6 5.42 -0.13 -18.37
N ARG A 7 4.74 -0.63 -19.42
CA ARG A 7 3.88 -1.83 -19.45
C ARG A 7 4.65 -3.16 -19.54
N THR A 8 5.98 -3.17 -19.65
CA THR A 8 6.77 -4.41 -19.75
C THR A 8 7.13 -5.05 -18.40
N VAL A 9 6.81 -4.40 -17.28
CA VAL A 9 7.04 -4.98 -15.94
C VAL A 9 5.81 -5.80 -15.56
N HIS A 10 6.01 -7.08 -15.24
CA HIS A 10 4.97 -7.93 -14.69
C HIS A 10 4.49 -7.35 -13.35
N GLN A 11 3.22 -6.99 -13.26
CA GLN A 11 2.59 -6.39 -12.08
C GLN A 11 1.48 -7.34 -11.58
N PRO A 12 1.81 -8.33 -10.73
CA PRO A 12 0.83 -9.27 -10.19
C PRO A 12 -0.33 -8.52 -9.53
N GLY A 13 -1.56 -8.98 -9.73
CA GLY A 13 -2.74 -8.36 -9.12
C GLY A 13 -3.26 -7.11 -9.84
N LEU A 14 -2.60 -6.62 -10.90
CA LEU A 14 -3.03 -5.43 -11.66
C LEU A 14 -3.44 -5.79 -13.09
N HIS A 15 -4.62 -5.33 -13.49
CA HIS A 15 -5.09 -5.32 -14.86
C HIS A 15 -5.54 -3.93 -15.27
N TRP A 16 -5.27 -3.54 -16.52
CA TRP A 16 -5.75 -2.30 -17.09
C TRP A 16 -6.96 -2.59 -17.97
N GLU A 17 -8.10 -1.97 -17.66
CA GLU A 17 -9.35 -2.12 -18.42
C GLU A 17 -9.74 -0.78 -19.03
N ASN A 18 -10.30 -0.80 -20.24
CA ASN A 18 -10.85 0.41 -20.87
C ASN A 18 -12.27 0.65 -20.36
N ASP A 19 -12.52 1.83 -19.82
CA ASP A 19 -13.86 2.34 -19.51
C ASP A 19 -14.18 3.57 -20.37
N LEU A 20 -15.40 4.11 -20.25
CA LEU A 20 -15.91 5.28 -20.98
C LEU A 20 -15.00 6.52 -20.88
N PHE A 21 -14.15 6.61 -19.87
CA PHE A 21 -13.25 7.74 -19.61
C PHE A 21 -11.75 7.43 -19.78
N GLY A 22 -11.41 6.23 -20.28
CA GLY A 22 -10.03 5.81 -20.53
C GLY A 22 -9.62 4.50 -19.83
N GLU A 23 -8.32 4.20 -19.82
CA GLU A 23 -7.77 3.03 -19.13
C GLU A 23 -7.81 3.24 -17.61
N VAL A 24 -8.48 2.33 -16.90
CA VAL A 24 -8.56 2.31 -15.43
C VAL A 24 -7.87 1.06 -14.89
N PRO A 25 -7.05 1.19 -13.84
CA PRO A 25 -6.40 0.04 -13.23
C PRO A 25 -7.38 -0.68 -12.29
N LYS A 26 -7.40 -2.00 -12.33
CA LYS A 26 -8.24 -2.86 -11.51
C LYS A 26 -7.41 -3.92 -10.79
N TRP A 27 -7.86 -4.26 -9.60
CA TRP A 27 -7.38 -5.43 -8.87
C TRP A 27 -7.86 -6.69 -9.57
N THR A 28 -6.95 -7.60 -9.92
CA THR A 28 -7.31 -8.96 -10.36
C THR A 28 -7.34 -9.95 -9.22
N GLU A 29 -6.68 -9.60 -8.12
CA GLU A 29 -6.52 -10.45 -6.94
C GLU A 29 -6.67 -9.62 -5.67
N GLU A 30 -7.13 -10.25 -4.59
CA GLU A 30 -7.16 -9.65 -3.28
C GLU A 30 -5.77 -9.70 -2.63
N PRO A 31 -5.35 -8.65 -1.89
CA PRO A 31 -4.13 -8.72 -1.09
C PRO A 31 -4.13 -9.95 -0.17
N SER A 32 -3.03 -10.70 -0.18
CA SER A 32 -2.88 -11.87 0.68
C SER A 32 -2.84 -11.47 2.15
N ILE A 33 -3.85 -11.91 2.91
CA ILE A 33 -3.94 -11.68 4.36
C ILE A 33 -2.75 -12.28 5.10
N ASP A 34 -2.28 -13.45 4.67
CA ASP A 34 -1.16 -14.14 5.32
C ASP A 34 0.15 -13.38 5.11
N ILE A 35 0.39 -12.86 3.90
CA ILE A 35 1.55 -12.00 3.63
C ILE A 35 1.47 -10.71 4.47
N MET A 36 0.30 -10.08 4.53
CA MET A 36 0.10 -8.87 5.34
C MET A 36 0.40 -9.12 6.82
N LYS A 37 -0.13 -10.19 7.41
CA LYS A 37 0.14 -10.57 8.80
C LYS A 37 1.62 -10.78 9.04
N LYS A 38 2.30 -11.50 8.14
CA LYS A 38 3.75 -11.73 8.23
C LYS A 38 4.54 -10.42 8.23
N LEU A 39 4.23 -9.51 7.30
CA LEU A 39 4.90 -8.20 7.23
C LEU A 39 4.66 -7.38 8.50
N ILE A 40 3.43 -7.36 9.02
CA ILE A 40 3.12 -6.65 10.25
C ILE A 40 3.90 -7.23 11.43
N THR A 41 3.87 -8.56 11.60
CA THR A 41 4.60 -9.24 12.68
C THR A 41 6.09 -8.96 12.60
N GLN A 42 6.67 -8.91 11.39
CA GLN A 42 8.08 -8.60 11.17
C GLN A 42 8.40 -7.14 11.52
N HIS A 43 7.69 -6.16 10.95
CA HIS A 43 7.98 -4.74 11.13
C HIS A 43 7.64 -4.23 12.53
N LEU A 44 6.61 -4.78 13.16
CA LEU A 44 6.23 -4.43 14.51
C LEU A 44 6.79 -5.39 15.55
N GLU A 45 7.65 -6.35 15.19
CA GLU A 45 8.26 -7.34 16.10
C GLU A 45 7.23 -7.91 17.10
N LEU A 46 6.14 -8.47 16.57
CA LEU A 46 5.06 -9.04 17.38
C LEU A 46 5.33 -10.52 17.68
N ASP A 47 4.92 -10.97 18.86
CA ASP A 47 5.03 -12.38 19.25
C ASP A 47 3.96 -13.26 18.56
N ASN A 48 2.85 -12.67 18.15
CA ASN A 48 1.71 -13.36 17.55
C ASN A 48 1.21 -12.58 16.32
N GLU A 49 0.60 -13.31 15.38
CA GLU A 49 -0.01 -12.69 14.21
C GLU A 49 -1.21 -11.82 14.60
N PRO A 50 -1.33 -10.61 14.04
CA PRO A 50 -2.46 -9.73 14.31
C PRO A 50 -3.74 -10.22 13.61
N GLU A 51 -4.90 -9.94 14.23
CA GLU A 51 -6.18 -10.08 13.56
C GLU A 51 -6.41 -8.85 12.65
N LEU A 52 -6.41 -9.07 11.34
CA LEU A 52 -6.67 -8.02 10.35
C LEU A 52 -8.16 -7.92 10.04
N ARG A 53 -8.66 -6.68 9.98
CA ARG A 53 -10.03 -6.38 9.55
C ARG A 53 -10.01 -5.42 8.38
N PHE A 54 -10.74 -5.74 7.32
CA PHE A 54 -10.95 -4.79 6.23
C PHE A 54 -11.61 -3.52 6.78
N PHE A 55 -11.05 -2.37 6.43
CA PHE A 55 -11.51 -1.07 6.91
C PHE A 55 -12.20 -0.28 5.79
N ALA A 56 -11.52 -0.10 4.67
CA ALA A 56 -12.05 0.60 3.50
C ALA A 56 -11.24 0.28 2.25
N ALA A 57 -11.79 0.59 1.07
CA ALA A 57 -11.08 0.52 -0.20
C ALA A 57 -11.34 1.78 -1.02
N GLY A 58 -10.30 2.26 -1.70
CA GLY A 58 -10.40 3.20 -2.80
C GLY A 58 -10.05 2.51 -4.13
N ALA A 59 -10.06 3.27 -5.22
CA ALA A 59 -9.75 2.75 -6.55
C ALA A 59 -8.37 2.06 -6.63
N LEU A 60 -7.37 2.59 -5.93
CA LEU A 60 -5.97 2.15 -6.01
C LEU A 60 -5.41 1.58 -4.72
N ASN A 61 -6.20 1.48 -3.66
CA ASN A 61 -5.69 1.03 -2.37
C ASN A 61 -6.78 0.36 -1.54
N LYS A 62 -6.36 -0.52 -0.64
CA LYS A 62 -7.18 -1.20 0.35
C LYS A 62 -6.55 -0.96 1.72
N LEU A 63 -7.41 -0.73 2.71
CA LEU A 63 -7.04 -0.39 4.08
C LEU A 63 -7.51 -1.52 5.00
N TYR A 64 -6.60 -1.97 5.86
CA TYR A 64 -6.84 -3.01 6.86
C TYR A 64 -6.47 -2.48 8.23
N ALA A 65 -7.42 -2.49 9.16
CA ALA A 65 -7.20 -2.08 10.53
C ALA A 65 -6.85 -3.29 11.40
N PHE A 66 -5.97 -3.09 12.38
CA PHE A 66 -5.66 -4.10 13.40
C PHE A 66 -5.24 -3.44 14.71
N GLN A 67 -5.32 -4.21 15.79
CA GLN A 67 -4.87 -3.82 17.13
C GLN A 67 -3.86 -4.85 17.63
N CYS A 68 -2.84 -4.38 18.35
CA CYS A 68 -1.87 -5.23 19.02
C CYS A 68 -1.39 -4.56 20.32
N ALA A 69 -0.49 -5.23 21.06
CA ALA A 69 0.08 -4.69 22.29
C ALA A 69 0.77 -3.33 22.11
N LYS A 70 1.24 -3.01 20.89
CA LYS A 70 1.90 -1.74 20.55
C LYS A 70 0.91 -0.64 20.13
N GLY A 71 -0.40 -0.90 20.08
CA GLY A 71 -1.44 0.08 19.76
C GLY A 71 -2.36 -0.31 18.59
N SER A 72 -3.06 0.69 18.04
CA SER A 72 -3.98 0.56 16.91
C SER A 72 -3.32 1.06 15.63
N TYR A 73 -3.42 0.29 14.55
CA TYR A 73 -2.72 0.56 13.29
C TYR A 73 -3.66 0.39 12.09
N LEU A 74 -3.28 1.05 11.00
CA LEU A 74 -3.92 0.93 9.70
C LEU A 74 -2.86 0.55 8.67
N MET A 75 -2.99 -0.62 8.07
CA MET A 75 -2.15 -1.06 6.95
C MET A 75 -2.80 -0.65 5.64
N ARG A 76 -2.04 0.03 4.79
CA ARG A 76 -2.46 0.43 3.45
C ARG A 76 -1.74 -0.40 2.39
N VAL A 77 -2.50 -1.15 1.60
CA VAL A 77 -1.99 -1.91 0.45
C VAL A 77 -2.37 -1.18 -0.82
N VAL A 78 -1.41 -0.97 -1.71
CA VAL A 78 -1.58 -0.16 -2.92
C VAL A 78 -1.49 -1.04 -4.15
N LEU A 79 -2.41 -0.84 -5.10
CA LEU A 79 -2.39 -1.49 -6.41
C LEU A 79 -1.10 -1.09 -7.14
N PRO A 80 -0.34 -2.02 -7.73
CA PRO A 80 1.01 -1.78 -8.24
C PRO A 80 1.02 -1.04 -9.60
N VAL A 81 0.31 0.09 -9.70
CA VAL A 81 0.23 0.95 -10.91
C VAL A 81 1.59 1.55 -11.27
N ALA A 82 2.34 1.99 -10.25
CA ALA A 82 3.73 2.40 -10.34
C ALA A 82 4.48 1.77 -9.15
N PRO A 83 4.87 0.49 -9.25
CA PRO A 83 5.45 -0.29 -8.17
C PRO A 83 6.64 0.44 -7.56
N GLY A 84 6.73 0.47 -6.23
CA GLY A 84 7.75 1.22 -5.48
C GLY A 84 7.54 2.73 -5.49
N VAL A 85 7.61 3.35 -6.67
CA VAL A 85 7.61 4.80 -6.84
C VAL A 85 6.41 5.47 -6.16
N LYS A 86 5.21 4.89 -6.31
CA LYS A 86 4.00 5.47 -5.72
C LYS A 86 4.05 5.46 -4.19
N THR A 87 4.42 4.34 -3.60
CA THR A 87 4.47 4.17 -2.14
C THR A 87 5.59 5.02 -1.54
N GLU A 88 6.79 4.98 -2.15
CA GLU A 88 7.94 5.78 -1.71
C GLU A 88 7.66 7.28 -1.76
N SER A 89 7.04 7.76 -2.84
CA SER A 89 6.67 9.18 -2.98
C SER A 89 5.67 9.61 -1.90
N GLU A 90 4.72 8.74 -1.53
CA GLU A 90 3.76 9.02 -0.47
C GLU A 90 4.45 9.08 0.90
N VAL A 91 5.31 8.11 1.22
CA VAL A 91 6.09 8.07 2.48
C VAL A 91 6.99 9.30 2.60
N ALA A 92 7.71 9.64 1.52
CA ALA A 92 8.58 10.81 1.48
C ALA A 92 7.78 12.11 1.71
N THR A 93 6.60 12.23 1.08
CA THR A 93 5.73 13.40 1.25
C THR A 93 5.19 13.50 2.67
N LEU A 94 4.75 12.40 3.28
CA LEU A 94 4.24 12.39 4.66
C LEU A 94 5.34 12.78 5.66
N ASN A 95 6.55 12.24 5.50
CA ASN A 95 7.69 12.59 6.35
C ASN A 95 8.04 14.07 6.20
N PHE A 96 8.10 14.59 4.96
CA PHE A 96 8.35 16.00 4.72
C PHE A 96 7.31 16.90 5.40
N ILE A 97 6.00 16.60 5.24
CA ILE A 97 4.93 17.40 5.85
C ILE A 97 5.00 17.36 7.39
N CYS A 98 5.31 16.21 7.97
CA CYS A 98 5.55 16.06 9.42
C CYS A 98 6.69 16.96 9.92
N GLU A 99 7.76 17.09 9.13
CA GLU A 99 8.94 17.89 9.51
C GLU A 99 8.67 19.39 9.38
N ILE A 100 7.94 19.81 8.34
CA ILE A 100 7.80 21.22 7.99
C ILE A 100 6.51 21.88 8.49
N THR A 101 5.54 21.09 8.96
CA THR A 101 4.25 21.61 9.45
C THR A 101 3.86 21.03 10.81
N SER A 102 3.02 21.75 11.54
CA SER A 102 2.40 21.27 12.78
C SER A 102 1.08 20.54 12.54
N ILE A 103 0.77 20.19 11.29
CA ILE A 103 -0.47 19.49 10.95
C ILE A 103 -0.32 18.03 11.38
N SER A 104 -1.29 17.52 12.13
CA SER A 104 -1.36 16.10 12.45
C SER A 104 -1.63 15.30 11.18
N VAL A 105 -0.61 14.65 10.65
CA VAL A 105 -0.71 13.69 9.54
C VAL A 105 -0.47 12.26 10.03
N LEU A 106 -0.77 11.29 9.17
CA LEU A 106 -0.48 9.88 9.43
C LEU A 106 1.03 9.67 9.56
N ARG A 107 1.47 9.14 10.71
CA ARG A 107 2.86 8.71 10.91
C ARG A 107 3.07 7.37 10.22
N VAL A 108 4.01 7.33 9.27
CA VAL A 108 4.46 6.07 8.65
C VAL A 108 5.31 5.31 9.66
N VAL A 109 4.89 4.09 10.01
CA VAL A 109 5.62 3.22 10.95
C VAL A 109 6.58 2.30 10.21
N ALA A 110 6.15 1.79 9.05
CA ALA A 110 6.95 0.96 8.16
C ALA A 110 6.37 1.03 6.73
N SER A 111 7.17 0.64 5.74
CA SER A 111 6.74 0.52 4.34
C SER A 111 7.55 -0.54 3.60
N ASP A 112 6.88 -1.34 2.77
CA ASP A 112 7.51 -2.30 1.87
C ASP A 112 7.09 -2.03 0.42
N HIS A 113 8.03 -2.25 -0.50
CA HIS A 113 7.79 -2.14 -1.94
C HIS A 113 8.37 -3.32 -2.76
N ASN A 114 9.07 -4.26 -2.13
CA ASN A 114 9.75 -5.40 -2.77
C ASN A 114 9.05 -6.73 -2.46
N LEU A 115 7.75 -6.84 -2.80
CA LEU A 115 6.95 -8.07 -2.63
C LEU A 115 6.90 -8.90 -3.90
#